data_AF-A0A538Q2M6-F1
#
_entry.id   AF-A0A538Q2M6-F1
#
_cell.length_a   1.000
_cell.length_b   1.000
_cell.length_c   1.000
_cell.angle_alpha   90.00
_cell.angle_beta   90.00
_cell.angle_gamma   90.00
#
_symmetry.space_group_name_H-M   'P 1'
#
loop_
_entity.id
_entity.type
_entity.pdbx_description
1 polymer ?
#
loop_
_entity_poly.entity_id
_entity_poly.type
_entity_poly.pdbx_seq_one_letter_code
_entity_poly.pdbx_strand_id
1 'polypeptide(L)'
;MRRQCRAELRREALAWQPDGLLEPRVSICGARRQPWAIMPKLASKSDSPRCTTLAVRSAARRAARSAPRAGPRRRRASADPDARRRSECSTSPAELACHRSMPAMNVLAIPGSLRATSSNAALLRAAARVAPPGTAITLYDGLGELPHFSPDLDVDPIPPAVAALRAQIGAADALAISSPEYAHGMPGSLKNALEWLVSALEPIAKPVLLVSASPGGAAHAHAQLLEVLRTMNLRVIDGGAHVFSRAKLDASGAVTTLDLLAALSAGFARLAEACAAKQPSL
;
A
#
# COMPACT_ATOMS: atom_id res chain seq x y z
N MET A 1 49.51 -9.61 18.56
CA MET A 1 49.80 -10.69 17.57
C MET A 1 48.47 -11.24 17.07
N ARG A 2 47.96 -10.71 15.94
CA ARG A 2 46.67 -11.10 15.34
C ARG A 2 46.89 -12.39 14.54
N ARG A 3 46.09 -13.44 14.76
CA ARG A 3 46.05 -14.63 13.88
C ARG A 3 44.70 -14.68 13.19
N GLN A 4 44.73 -14.45 11.87
CA GLN A 4 43.61 -14.63 10.94
C GLN A 4 43.36 -16.12 10.72
N CYS A 5 42.11 -16.56 10.88
CA CYS A 5 41.62 -17.82 10.34
C CYS A 5 41.09 -17.57 8.92
N ARG A 6 41.70 -18.23 7.93
CA ARG A 6 41.30 -18.24 6.52
C ARG A 6 40.58 -19.56 6.30
N ALA A 7 39.27 -19.53 6.01
CA ALA A 7 38.49 -20.72 5.67
C ALA A 7 38.48 -20.89 4.14
N GLU A 8 39.07 -21.97 3.65
CA GLU A 8 38.99 -22.41 2.25
C GLU A 8 37.65 -23.13 2.01
N LEU A 9 36.83 -22.60 1.11
CA LEU A 9 35.65 -23.27 0.58
C LEU A 9 36.06 -24.12 -0.64
N ARG A 10 36.17 -25.44 -0.48
CA ARG A 10 36.17 -26.37 -1.62
C ARG A 10 34.73 -26.55 -2.12
N ARG A 11 34.52 -26.23 -3.40
CA ARG A 11 33.29 -26.55 -4.13
C ARG A 11 33.39 -27.99 -4.62
N GLU A 12 32.52 -28.87 -4.15
CA GLU A 12 32.27 -30.16 -4.81
C GLU A 12 30.89 -30.08 -5.47
N ALA A 13 30.89 -30.32 -6.78
CA ALA A 13 29.72 -30.37 -7.63
C ALA A 13 29.01 -31.71 -7.44
N LEU A 14 27.73 -31.68 -7.04
CA LEU A 14 26.89 -32.88 -7.05
C LEU A 14 26.31 -33.09 -8.45
N ALA A 15 26.80 -34.13 -9.12
CA ALA A 15 26.16 -34.73 -10.28
C ALA A 15 24.98 -35.62 -9.82
N TRP A 16 23.82 -35.43 -10.43
CA TRP A 16 22.61 -36.22 -10.19
C TRP A 16 22.67 -37.53 -11.00
N GLN A 17 22.48 -38.68 -10.35
CA GLN A 17 22.23 -39.97 -11.04
C GLN A 17 20.83 -40.49 -10.70
N PRO A 18 20.09 -41.02 -11.69
CA PRO A 18 18.74 -41.54 -11.51
C PRO A 18 18.77 -43.00 -11.03
N ASP A 19 17.82 -43.33 -10.17
CA ASP A 19 17.37 -44.68 -9.81
C ASP A 19 18.33 -45.58 -8.99
N GLY A 20 18.13 -45.59 -7.67
CA GLY A 20 18.73 -46.56 -6.77
C GLY A 20 18.19 -46.45 -5.35
N LEU A 21 17.28 -47.36 -4.97
CA LEU A 21 16.75 -47.52 -3.61
C LEU A 21 17.89 -47.81 -2.62
N LEU A 22 18.06 -46.95 -1.61
CA LEU A 22 18.92 -47.18 -0.46
C LEU A 22 18.23 -46.71 0.83
N GLU A 23 17.98 -47.67 1.72
CA GLU A 23 17.51 -47.50 3.10
C GLU A 23 18.39 -46.52 3.91
N PRO A 24 17.82 -45.60 4.70
CA PRO A 24 18.62 -44.68 5.50
C PRO A 24 19.07 -45.34 6.82
N ARG A 25 20.34 -45.78 6.89
CA ARG A 25 21.03 -45.95 8.18
C ARG A 25 21.61 -44.61 8.63
N VAL A 26 20.85 -43.86 9.44
CA VAL A 26 21.39 -42.73 10.22
C VAL A 26 21.54 -43.19 11.67
N SER A 27 22.79 -43.31 12.12
CA SER A 27 23.14 -43.46 13.53
C SER A 27 22.95 -42.12 14.23
N ILE A 28 21.89 -42.00 15.04
CA ILE A 28 21.67 -40.86 15.93
C ILE A 28 22.24 -41.22 17.31
N CYS A 29 23.37 -40.60 17.66
CA CYS A 29 23.88 -40.60 19.02
C CYS A 29 23.24 -39.44 19.82
N GLY A 30 22.34 -39.81 20.73
CA GLY A 30 22.14 -39.16 22.04
C GLY A 30 21.75 -37.67 22.11
N ALA A 31 20.45 -37.38 22.01
CA ALA A 31 19.84 -36.27 22.75
C ALA A 31 18.37 -36.59 23.07
N ARG A 32 18.01 -36.49 24.35
CA ARG A 32 16.73 -36.92 24.92
C ARG A 32 15.56 -36.13 24.33
N ARG A 33 14.51 -36.85 23.91
CA ARG A 33 13.19 -36.28 23.60
C ARG A 33 12.54 -35.74 24.86
N GLN A 34 12.04 -34.51 24.82
CA GLN A 34 11.03 -34.01 25.76
C GLN A 34 9.72 -33.84 24.97
N PRO A 35 8.60 -34.44 25.39
CA PRO A 35 7.31 -34.27 24.73
C PRO A 35 6.64 -32.95 25.13
N TRP A 36 5.92 -32.36 24.17
CA TRP A 36 5.01 -31.23 24.35
C TRP A 36 3.79 -31.71 25.16
N ALA A 37 3.81 -31.49 26.47
CA ALA A 37 2.69 -31.77 27.36
C ALA A 37 2.01 -30.47 27.82
N ILE A 38 0.70 -30.59 27.97
CA ILE A 38 -0.33 -29.59 28.25
C ILE A 38 -0.22 -29.02 29.68
N MET A 39 -0.70 -27.78 29.87
CA MET A 39 -0.73 -26.97 31.12
C MET A 39 -1.27 -27.69 32.39
N PRO A 40 -1.02 -27.13 33.60
CA PRO A 40 -2.14 -26.44 34.28
C PRO A 40 -1.77 -25.18 35.12
N LYS A 41 -2.85 -24.45 35.48
CA LYS A 41 -2.98 -23.28 36.37
C LYS A 41 -2.48 -23.51 37.81
N LEU A 42 -2.14 -22.41 38.51
CA LEU A 42 -2.56 -22.00 39.88
C LEU A 42 -1.73 -20.73 40.25
N ALA A 43 -2.30 -19.52 40.34
CA ALA A 43 -3.14 -18.93 41.39
C ALA A 43 -2.36 -18.24 42.54
N SER A 44 -2.59 -16.91 42.61
CA SER A 44 -2.69 -16.00 43.77
C SER A 44 -1.51 -15.77 44.74
N LYS A 45 -1.17 -14.48 44.89
CA LYS A 45 -1.12 -13.68 46.15
C LYS A 45 -0.76 -12.23 45.75
N SER A 46 -1.71 -11.29 45.72
CA SER A 46 -2.09 -10.36 46.80
C SER A 46 -0.89 -9.66 47.47
N ASP A 47 -0.70 -8.37 47.16
CA ASP A 47 -0.82 -7.29 48.16
C ASP A 47 -0.44 -5.92 47.58
N SER A 48 -1.42 -5.01 47.61
CA SER A 48 -1.21 -3.55 47.59
C SER A 48 -0.78 -3.07 48.97
N PRO A 49 -0.06 -1.93 49.09
CA PRO A 49 -0.78 -0.78 49.64
C PRO A 49 -0.36 0.61 49.10
N ARG A 50 -1.40 1.46 49.07
CA ARG A 50 -1.46 2.87 49.52
C ARG A 50 -0.82 3.99 48.68
N CYS A 51 -1.76 4.76 48.14
CA CYS A 51 -1.80 6.20 48.00
C CYS A 51 -1.26 6.96 49.24
N THR A 52 -0.29 7.85 49.02
CA THR A 52 -0.05 9.01 49.88
C THR A 52 0.23 10.23 49.01
N THR A 53 -0.70 11.17 49.09
CA THR A 53 -0.57 12.56 48.69
C THR A 53 0.54 13.22 49.51
N LEU A 54 1.50 13.91 48.87
CA LEU A 54 2.22 14.99 49.54
C LEU A 54 2.40 16.17 48.58
N ALA A 55 1.73 17.25 48.96
CA ALA A 55 1.90 18.57 48.38
C ALA A 55 3.30 19.11 48.69
N VAL A 56 3.92 19.78 47.71
CA VAL A 56 4.97 20.76 47.98
C VAL A 56 4.42 22.13 47.58
N ARG A 57 4.19 22.94 48.62
CA ARG A 57 3.86 24.37 48.53
C ARG A 57 5.15 25.19 48.41
N SER A 58 5.08 26.18 47.50
CA SER A 58 5.56 27.57 47.62
C SER A 58 7.04 27.90 47.91
N ALA A 59 7.66 28.65 46.99
CA ALA A 59 8.26 29.97 47.23
C ALA A 59 8.61 30.60 45.86
N ALA A 60 7.81 31.52 45.31
CA ALA A 60 7.90 32.97 45.52
C ALA A 60 9.31 33.57 45.30
N ARG A 61 9.51 34.27 44.17
CA ARG A 61 10.21 35.57 44.14
C ARG A 61 9.84 36.40 42.90
N ARG A 62 9.45 37.65 43.17
CA ARG A 62 9.12 38.79 42.28
C ARG A 62 10.40 39.22 41.53
N ALA A 63 10.37 39.91 40.39
CA ALA A 63 9.83 41.25 40.12
C ALA A 63 9.85 41.49 38.58
N ALA A 64 8.77 41.95 37.95
CA ALA A 64 8.39 43.35 37.74
C ALA A 64 9.47 44.20 37.03
N ARG A 65 9.19 44.58 35.77
CA ARG A 65 9.53 45.84 35.05
C ARG A 65 9.01 45.70 33.61
N SER A 66 7.79 46.17 33.33
CA SER A 66 7.46 47.52 32.83
C SER A 66 7.63 47.67 31.32
N ALA A 67 6.52 47.52 30.59
CA ALA A 67 6.34 48.06 29.25
C ALA A 67 6.26 49.60 29.29
N PRO A 68 6.48 50.27 28.15
CA PRO A 68 5.51 51.27 27.75
C PRO A 68 4.99 51.08 26.32
N ARG A 69 3.67 51.20 26.23
CA ARG A 69 2.88 51.43 25.03
C ARG A 69 3.26 52.77 24.40
N ALA A 70 3.46 52.80 23.09
CA ALA A 70 3.38 54.04 22.30
C ALA A 70 2.07 54.03 21.51
N GLY A 71 1.18 54.95 21.88
CA GLY A 71 -0.06 55.28 21.16
C GLY A 71 0.18 56.15 19.92
N PRO A 72 -0.90 56.56 19.24
CA PRO A 72 -0.94 56.71 17.79
C PRO A 72 -0.44 58.06 17.31
N ARG A 73 0.42 58.07 16.28
CA ARG A 73 0.69 59.28 15.50
C ARG A 73 -0.36 59.42 14.40
N ARG A 74 -1.28 60.38 14.59
CA ARG A 74 -2.05 61.00 13.51
C ARG A 74 -1.07 61.56 12.48
N ARG A 75 -1.11 61.06 11.25
CA ARG A 75 -0.63 61.79 10.06
C ARG A 75 -1.79 61.96 9.09
N ARG A 76 -1.80 63.17 8.53
CA ARG A 76 -2.85 63.79 7.75
C ARG A 76 -3.12 63.01 6.46
N ALA A 77 -4.38 63.01 6.05
CA ALA A 77 -4.78 62.73 4.69
C ALA A 77 -4.07 63.69 3.73
N SER A 78 -3.26 63.14 2.83
CA SER A 78 -2.89 63.78 1.57
C SER A 78 -3.48 62.91 0.47
N ALA A 79 -4.43 63.49 -0.26
CA ALA A 79 -5.01 62.89 -1.46
C ALA A 79 -3.91 62.60 -2.47
N ASP A 80 -3.82 61.35 -2.92
CA ASP A 80 -2.98 60.91 -4.02
C ASP A 80 -3.78 61.03 -5.33
N PRO A 81 -3.36 61.83 -6.31
CA PRO A 81 -4.10 62.09 -7.53
C PRO A 81 -3.87 61.04 -8.64
N ASP A 82 -3.36 59.84 -8.34
CA ASP A 82 -3.11 58.80 -9.37
C ASP A 82 -4.20 57.71 -9.41
N ALA A 83 -5.46 58.15 -9.38
CA ALA A 83 -6.64 57.33 -9.61
C ALA A 83 -6.85 57.04 -11.12
N ARG A 84 -5.83 56.60 -11.85
CA ARG A 84 -5.96 56.16 -13.25
C ARG A 84 -5.00 55.02 -13.62
N ARG A 85 -5.09 53.89 -12.91
CA ARG A 85 -4.80 52.57 -13.50
C ARG A 85 -5.40 51.45 -12.65
N ARG A 86 -6.73 51.37 -12.63
CA ARG A 86 -7.39 50.06 -12.49
C ARG A 86 -7.08 49.31 -13.78
N SER A 87 -5.99 48.55 -13.79
CA SER A 87 -5.89 47.44 -14.73
C SER A 87 -6.99 46.48 -14.32
N GLU A 88 -8.09 46.52 -15.08
CA GLU A 88 -9.04 45.44 -15.16
C GLU A 88 -8.22 44.18 -15.46
N CYS A 89 -7.99 43.38 -14.42
CA CYS A 89 -7.64 41.99 -14.60
C CYS A 89 -8.93 41.35 -15.12
N SER A 90 -9.14 41.44 -16.43
CA SER A 90 -10.17 40.71 -17.13
C SER A 90 -9.79 39.23 -17.05
N THR A 91 -10.19 38.57 -15.98
CA THR A 91 -10.32 37.11 -16.01
C THR A 91 -11.42 36.83 -17.03
N SER A 92 -11.01 36.43 -18.22
CA SER A 92 -11.98 36.08 -19.26
C SER A 92 -12.83 34.91 -18.76
N PRO A 93 -14.12 34.81 -19.13
CA PRO A 93 -14.94 33.64 -18.81
C PRO A 93 -14.38 32.31 -19.34
N ALA A 94 -13.36 32.36 -20.21
CA ALA A 94 -12.69 31.17 -20.77
C ALA A 94 -11.64 30.56 -19.82
N GLU A 95 -11.09 31.29 -18.85
CA GLU A 95 -10.18 30.72 -17.83
C GLU A 95 -10.92 29.94 -16.75
N LEU A 96 -12.24 30.13 -16.61
CA LEU A 96 -13.08 29.39 -15.67
C LEU A 96 -13.68 28.10 -16.26
N ALA A 97 -13.40 27.80 -17.53
CA ALA A 97 -14.07 26.71 -18.27
C ALA A 97 -13.13 25.66 -18.86
N CYS A 98 -11.82 25.71 -18.60
CA CYS A 98 -10.91 24.62 -18.94
C CYS A 98 -10.84 23.57 -17.81
N HIS A 99 -11.99 23.19 -17.24
CA HIS A 99 -12.09 21.87 -16.64
C HIS A 99 -11.85 20.90 -17.80
N ARG A 100 -10.63 20.37 -17.90
CA ARG A 100 -10.35 19.30 -18.85
C ARG A 100 -11.18 18.13 -18.34
N SER A 101 -12.38 17.95 -18.89
CA SER A 101 -13.25 16.81 -18.63
C SER A 101 -12.40 15.56 -18.77
N MET A 102 -11.95 15.00 -17.66
CA MET A 102 -11.20 13.76 -17.69
C MET A 102 -12.13 12.68 -18.24
N PRO A 103 -11.68 11.86 -19.20
CA PRO A 103 -12.51 10.77 -19.71
C PRO A 103 -12.90 9.85 -18.55
N ALA A 104 -14.13 9.34 -18.60
CA ALA A 104 -14.61 8.37 -17.62
C ALA A 104 -13.69 7.14 -17.64
N MET A 105 -13.27 6.67 -16.47
CA MET A 105 -12.27 5.63 -16.28
C MET A 105 -12.76 4.62 -15.25
N ASN A 106 -12.78 3.34 -15.62
CA ASN A 106 -13.13 2.24 -14.74
C ASN A 106 -11.85 1.56 -14.22
N VAL A 107 -11.69 1.52 -12.90
CA VAL A 107 -10.55 0.87 -12.24
C VAL A 107 -11.04 -0.34 -11.46
N LEU A 108 -10.44 -1.49 -11.74
CA LEU A 108 -10.59 -2.67 -10.88
C LEU A 108 -9.52 -2.65 -9.79
N ALA A 109 -9.96 -2.54 -8.54
CA ALA A 109 -9.12 -2.46 -7.36
C ALA A 109 -9.01 -3.83 -6.67
N ILE A 110 -7.80 -4.39 -6.59
CA ILE A 110 -7.54 -5.74 -6.07
C ILE A 110 -6.85 -5.65 -4.70
N PRO A 111 -7.58 -5.87 -3.58
CA PRO A 111 -6.99 -5.98 -2.24
C PRO A 111 -6.33 -7.35 -2.06
N GLY A 112 -5.01 -7.41 -1.91
CA GLY A 112 -4.24 -8.64 -1.75
C GLY A 112 -4.43 -9.40 -0.43
N SER A 113 -5.33 -8.99 0.47
CA SER A 113 -5.58 -9.66 1.75
C SER A 113 -7.03 -10.11 1.86
N LEU A 114 -7.23 -11.39 2.18
CA LEU A 114 -8.54 -12.01 2.41
C LEU A 114 -9.13 -11.72 3.79
N ARG A 115 -8.41 -10.99 4.65
CA ARG A 115 -8.92 -10.66 5.99
C ARG A 115 -10.12 -9.72 5.88
N ALA A 116 -11.20 -10.04 6.59
CA ALA A 116 -12.40 -9.18 6.67
C ALA A 116 -12.06 -7.72 7.04
N THR A 117 -11.11 -7.53 7.95
CA THR A 117 -10.62 -6.21 8.43
C THR A 117 -9.29 -5.80 7.80
N SER A 118 -9.12 -6.05 6.50
CA SER A 118 -7.92 -5.70 5.73
C SER A 118 -7.72 -4.18 5.63
N SER A 119 -6.57 -3.68 6.10
CA SER A 119 -6.15 -2.30 5.87
C SER A 119 -5.96 -1.97 4.39
N ASN A 120 -5.60 -2.95 3.55
CA ASN A 120 -5.39 -2.75 2.11
C ASN A 120 -6.74 -2.58 1.38
N ALA A 121 -7.75 -3.35 1.79
CA ALA A 121 -9.12 -3.14 1.29
C ALA A 121 -9.68 -1.79 1.75
N ALA A 122 -9.45 -1.42 3.01
CA ALA A 122 -9.83 -0.11 3.53
C ALA A 122 -9.17 1.06 2.76
N LEU A 123 -7.87 0.94 2.46
CA LEU A 123 -7.13 1.91 1.65
C LEU A 123 -7.75 2.09 0.26
N LEU A 124 -8.10 1.00 -0.43
CA LEU A 124 -8.73 1.05 -1.76
C LEU A 124 -10.14 1.66 -1.70
N ARG A 125 -10.94 1.37 -0.66
CA ARG A 125 -12.23 2.04 -0.43
C ARG A 125 -12.07 3.54 -0.17
N ALA A 126 -11.02 3.92 0.55
CA ALA A 126 -10.71 5.34 0.78
C ALA A 126 -10.28 6.02 -0.52
N ALA A 127 -9.48 5.35 -1.35
CA ALA A 127 -9.10 5.84 -2.67
C ALA A 127 -10.31 6.13 -3.56
N ALA A 128 -11.33 5.25 -3.55
CA ALA A 128 -12.57 5.47 -4.29
C ALA A 128 -13.30 6.77 -3.91
N ARG A 129 -13.15 7.26 -2.67
CA ARG A 129 -13.76 8.52 -2.22
C ARG A 129 -13.00 9.78 -2.63
N VAL A 130 -11.73 9.64 -2.99
CA VAL A 130 -10.85 10.76 -3.38
C VAL A 130 -10.33 10.63 -4.80
N ALA A 131 -10.91 9.68 -5.55
CA ALA A 131 -10.61 9.49 -6.95
C ALA A 131 -10.98 10.76 -7.73
N PRO A 132 -10.20 11.12 -8.77
CA PRO A 132 -10.55 12.25 -9.63
C PRO A 132 -11.96 12.12 -10.21
N PRO A 133 -12.64 13.25 -10.53
CA PRO A 133 -13.91 13.20 -11.23
C PRO A 133 -13.82 12.36 -12.50
N GLY A 134 -14.83 11.50 -12.72
CA GLY A 134 -14.85 10.55 -13.84
C GLY A 134 -14.16 9.21 -13.57
N THR A 135 -13.47 9.03 -12.44
CA THR A 135 -12.89 7.73 -12.06
C THR A 135 -13.88 6.91 -11.22
N ALA A 136 -14.33 5.77 -11.74
CA ALA A 136 -15.08 4.77 -11.01
C ALA A 136 -14.14 3.65 -10.55
N ILE A 137 -14.11 3.38 -9.24
CA ILE A 137 -13.28 2.32 -8.66
C ILE A 137 -14.17 1.22 -8.10
N THR A 138 -14.02 -0.01 -8.62
CA THR A 138 -14.72 -1.20 -8.15
C THR A 138 -13.74 -2.12 -7.46
N LEU A 139 -14.06 -2.57 -6.24
CA LEU A 139 -13.22 -3.53 -5.52
C LEU A 139 -13.52 -4.95 -5.99
N TYR A 140 -12.47 -5.72 -6.26
CA TYR A 140 -12.54 -7.16 -6.46
C TYR A 140 -12.46 -7.87 -5.11
N ASP A 141 -13.42 -8.73 -4.78
CA ASP A 141 -13.48 -9.52 -3.54
C ASP A 141 -13.38 -11.03 -3.76
N GLY A 142 -13.40 -11.51 -5.00
CA GLY A 142 -13.35 -12.93 -5.37
C GLY A 142 -11.97 -13.60 -5.25
N LEU A 143 -10.96 -13.01 -4.63
CA LEU A 143 -9.62 -13.64 -4.52
C LEU A 143 -9.65 -14.96 -3.74
N GLY A 144 -10.55 -15.09 -2.76
CA GLY A 144 -10.70 -16.30 -1.95
C GLY A 144 -11.45 -17.42 -2.66
N GLU A 145 -12.08 -17.14 -3.80
CA GLU A 145 -12.89 -18.08 -4.58
C GLU A 145 -12.10 -18.72 -5.73
N LEU A 146 -10.92 -18.19 -6.03
CA LEU A 146 -10.06 -18.70 -7.09
C LEU A 146 -9.47 -20.06 -6.65
N PRO A 147 -9.62 -21.12 -7.47
CA PRO A 147 -8.92 -22.37 -7.22
C PRO A 147 -7.40 -22.15 -7.30
N HIS A 148 -6.63 -23.10 -6.74
CA HIS A 148 -5.20 -23.10 -6.97
C HIS A 148 -4.91 -23.20 -8.47
N PHE A 149 -4.00 -22.36 -8.94
CA PHE A 149 -3.59 -22.33 -10.33
C PHE A 149 -3.07 -23.72 -10.74
N SER A 150 -3.60 -24.20 -11.86
CA SER A 150 -3.13 -25.39 -12.56
C SER A 150 -3.22 -25.12 -14.06
N PRO A 151 -2.14 -25.25 -14.83
CA PRO A 151 -2.18 -25.12 -16.29
C PRO A 151 -3.19 -26.09 -16.94
N ASP A 152 -3.41 -27.26 -16.33
CA ASP A 152 -4.39 -28.25 -16.81
C ASP A 152 -5.84 -27.78 -16.69
N LEU A 153 -6.09 -26.79 -15.82
CA LEU A 153 -7.39 -26.16 -15.62
C LEU A 153 -7.52 -24.85 -16.39
N ASP A 154 -6.45 -24.38 -17.05
CA ASP A 154 -6.44 -23.17 -17.87
C ASP A 154 -6.74 -23.49 -19.34
N VAL A 155 -7.83 -24.23 -19.53
CA VAL A 155 -8.35 -24.69 -20.82
C VAL A 155 -9.88 -24.57 -20.80
N ASP A 156 -10.51 -24.47 -21.97
CA ASP A 156 -11.96 -24.37 -22.03
C ASP A 156 -12.66 -25.70 -21.64
N PRO A 157 -13.67 -25.68 -20.75
CA PRO A 157 -14.16 -24.51 -20.02
C PRO A 157 -13.26 -24.17 -18.80
N ILE A 158 -12.85 -22.90 -18.71
CA ILE A 158 -12.10 -22.42 -17.53
C ILE A 158 -12.99 -22.33 -16.28
N PRO A 159 -12.43 -22.40 -15.06
CA PRO A 159 -13.20 -22.28 -13.82
C PRO A 159 -14.03 -20.98 -13.76
N PRO A 160 -15.29 -21.01 -13.30
CA PRO A 160 -16.17 -19.84 -13.32
C PRO A 160 -15.62 -18.60 -12.59
N ALA A 161 -14.97 -18.78 -11.44
CA ALA A 161 -14.35 -17.68 -10.69
C ALA A 161 -13.19 -17.03 -11.48
N VAL A 162 -12.44 -17.84 -12.24
CA VAL A 162 -11.35 -17.35 -13.10
C VAL A 162 -11.93 -16.59 -14.30
N ALA A 163 -12.98 -17.12 -14.93
CA ALA A 163 -13.69 -16.42 -16.00
C ALA A 163 -14.24 -15.05 -15.54
N ALA A 164 -14.82 -14.99 -14.34
CA ALA A 164 -15.32 -13.76 -13.75
C ALA A 164 -14.20 -12.73 -13.48
N LEU A 165 -13.04 -13.19 -12.98
CA LEU A 165 -11.87 -12.33 -12.80
C LEU A 165 -11.39 -11.76 -14.15
N ARG A 166 -11.23 -12.61 -15.17
CA ARG A 166 -10.79 -12.19 -16.51
C ARG A 166 -11.76 -11.19 -17.13
N ALA A 167 -13.06 -11.45 -17.02
CA ALA A 167 -14.10 -10.55 -17.52
C ALA A 167 -14.05 -9.16 -16.84
N GLN A 168 -13.90 -9.12 -15.50
CA GLN A 168 -13.78 -7.86 -14.76
C GLN A 168 -12.51 -7.10 -15.11
N ILE A 169 -11.38 -7.81 -15.29
CA ILE A 169 -10.15 -7.20 -15.77
C ILE A 169 -10.35 -6.66 -17.18
N GLY A 170 -10.97 -7.41 -18.09
CA GLY A 170 -11.25 -7.01 -19.46
C GLY A 170 -12.11 -5.74 -19.55
N ALA A 171 -13.10 -5.60 -18.66
CA ALA A 171 -13.97 -4.43 -18.59
C ALA A 171 -13.33 -3.19 -17.96
N ALA A 172 -12.21 -3.33 -17.25
CA ALA A 172 -11.52 -2.22 -16.58
C ALA A 172 -10.50 -1.55 -17.50
N ASP A 173 -10.37 -0.22 -17.42
CA ASP A 173 -9.37 0.55 -18.14
C ASP A 173 -7.99 0.43 -17.46
N ALA A 174 -7.97 0.26 -16.13
CA ALA A 174 -6.77 0.11 -15.33
C ALA A 174 -7.00 -0.78 -14.09
N LEU A 175 -5.89 -1.18 -13.46
CA LEU A 175 -5.92 -1.89 -12.18
C LEU A 175 -5.30 -1.04 -11.07
N ALA A 176 -5.79 -1.23 -9.84
CA ALA A 176 -5.15 -0.74 -8.63
C ALA A 176 -4.94 -1.91 -7.66
N ILE A 177 -3.70 -2.31 -7.41
CA ILE A 177 -3.40 -3.47 -6.56
C ILE A 177 -2.88 -2.98 -5.21
N SER A 178 -3.51 -3.45 -4.13
CA SER A 178 -3.09 -3.14 -2.77
C SER A 178 -2.66 -4.38 -1.99
N SER A 179 -1.36 -4.53 -1.73
CA SER A 179 -0.83 -5.76 -1.12
C SER A 179 -0.21 -5.52 0.26
N PRO A 180 -0.53 -6.36 1.27
CA PRO A 180 0.33 -6.51 2.44
C PRO A 180 1.61 -7.29 2.07
N GLU A 181 2.49 -7.50 3.06
CA GLU A 181 3.64 -8.38 2.94
C GLU A 181 3.55 -9.53 3.95
N TYR A 182 3.64 -10.76 3.45
CA TYR A 182 3.66 -11.98 4.25
C TYR A 182 4.93 -12.76 3.92
N ALA A 183 5.70 -13.13 4.95
CA ALA A 183 6.95 -13.87 4.81
C ALA A 183 7.93 -13.27 3.77
N HIS A 184 8.10 -11.93 3.77
CA HIS A 184 8.91 -11.20 2.79
C HIS A 184 8.47 -11.38 1.33
N GLY A 185 7.17 -11.53 1.09
CA GLY A 185 6.61 -11.61 -0.25
C GLY A 185 5.16 -11.15 -0.32
N MET A 186 4.63 -11.12 -1.53
CA MET A 186 3.21 -10.91 -1.77
C MET A 186 2.39 -12.11 -1.25
N PRO A 187 1.12 -11.91 -0.87
CA PRO A 187 0.26 -13.00 -0.44
C PRO A 187 0.07 -14.08 -1.51
N GLY A 188 0.06 -15.35 -1.10
CA GLY A 188 -0.11 -16.48 -2.01
C GLY A 188 -1.42 -16.42 -2.81
N SER A 189 -2.51 -15.94 -2.22
CA SER A 189 -3.79 -15.74 -2.92
C SER A 189 -3.69 -14.68 -4.03
N LEU A 190 -2.93 -13.60 -3.80
CA LEU A 190 -2.69 -12.57 -4.81
C LEU A 190 -1.80 -13.12 -5.94
N LYS A 191 -0.72 -13.83 -5.59
CA LYS A 191 0.15 -14.49 -6.59
C LYS A 191 -0.65 -15.49 -7.43
N ASN A 192 -1.48 -16.31 -6.80
CA ASN A 192 -2.36 -17.27 -7.47
C ASN A 192 -3.29 -16.60 -8.49
N ALA A 193 -3.89 -15.46 -8.12
CA ALA A 193 -4.70 -14.70 -9.05
C ALA A 193 -3.91 -14.18 -10.25
N LEU A 194 -2.65 -13.75 -10.06
CA LEU A 194 -1.79 -13.33 -11.16
C LEU A 194 -1.39 -14.50 -12.07
N GLU A 195 -1.17 -15.70 -11.53
CA GLU A 195 -0.90 -16.90 -12.35
C GLU A 195 -2.05 -17.21 -13.31
N TRP A 196 -3.30 -17.11 -12.83
CA TRP A 196 -4.50 -17.27 -13.66
C TRP A 196 -4.63 -16.25 -14.80
N LEU A 197 -3.81 -15.21 -14.82
CA LEU A 197 -3.84 -14.16 -15.84
C LEU A 197 -2.71 -14.26 -16.84
N VAL A 198 -1.77 -15.20 -16.68
CA VAL A 198 -0.59 -15.31 -17.55
C VAL A 198 -0.96 -15.66 -19.00
N SER A 199 -1.97 -16.50 -19.19
CA SER A 199 -2.49 -16.88 -20.52
C SER A 199 -3.56 -15.91 -21.07
N ALA A 200 -3.99 -14.94 -20.25
CA ALA A 200 -5.08 -14.03 -20.57
C ALA A 200 -4.58 -12.84 -21.40
N LEU A 201 -5.42 -12.33 -22.32
CA LEU A 201 -5.07 -11.15 -23.14
C LEU A 201 -5.50 -9.84 -22.46
N GLU A 202 -6.52 -9.91 -21.61
CA GLU A 202 -7.14 -8.80 -20.89
C GLU A 202 -6.16 -7.95 -20.05
N PRO A 203 -5.12 -8.49 -19.37
CA PRO A 203 -4.19 -7.68 -18.60
C PRO A 203 -3.08 -7.04 -19.44
N ILE A 204 -2.87 -7.48 -20.69
CA ILE A 204 -1.70 -7.06 -21.50
C ILE A 204 -1.70 -5.53 -21.65
N ALA A 205 -0.55 -4.92 -21.36
CA ALA A 205 -0.30 -3.49 -21.50
C ALA A 205 -1.16 -2.59 -20.60
N LYS A 206 -2.00 -3.17 -19.72
CA LYS A 206 -2.94 -2.45 -18.86
C LYS A 206 -2.20 -1.62 -17.81
N PRO A 207 -2.56 -0.34 -17.62
CA PRO A 207 -1.99 0.48 -16.55
C PRO A 207 -2.31 -0.08 -15.17
N VAL A 208 -1.30 -0.13 -14.29
CA VAL A 208 -1.47 -0.59 -12.91
C VAL A 208 -0.88 0.39 -11.92
N LEU A 209 -1.66 0.75 -10.92
CA LEU A 209 -1.20 1.50 -9.75
C LEU A 209 -0.98 0.54 -8.57
N LEU A 210 0.20 0.58 -7.97
CA LEU A 210 0.50 -0.16 -6.74
C LEU A 210 0.36 0.74 -5.52
N VAL A 211 -0.39 0.29 -4.52
CA VAL A 211 -0.50 0.95 -3.22
C VAL A 211 -0.33 -0.09 -2.10
N SER A 212 0.00 0.32 -0.88
CA SER A 212 0.09 -0.65 0.23
C SER A 212 -0.24 -0.01 1.56
N ALA A 213 -1.06 -0.68 2.36
CA ALA A 213 -1.25 -0.38 3.77
C ALA A 213 -0.54 -1.46 4.61
N SER A 214 0.75 -1.27 4.83
CA SER A 214 1.61 -2.17 5.62
C SER A 214 2.42 -1.36 6.65
N PRO A 215 2.39 -1.73 7.95
CA PRO A 215 3.20 -1.08 8.97
C PRO A 215 4.71 -1.07 8.69
N GLY A 216 5.21 -2.06 7.95
CA GLY A 216 6.64 -2.32 7.74
C GLY A 216 7.16 -2.07 6.32
N GLY A 217 6.51 -1.26 5.49
CA GLY A 217 7.02 -1.04 4.13
C GLY A 217 6.38 -1.94 3.08
N ALA A 218 6.20 -3.22 3.38
CA ALA A 218 5.90 -4.22 2.34
C ALA A 218 6.86 -4.13 1.13
N ALA A 219 8.14 -3.76 1.38
CA ALA A 219 9.10 -3.47 0.33
C ALA A 219 9.44 -4.71 -0.49
N HIS A 220 9.49 -5.90 0.13
CA HIS A 220 9.73 -7.15 -0.56
C HIS A 220 8.52 -7.57 -1.39
N ALA A 221 7.31 -7.47 -0.82
CA ALA A 221 6.08 -7.73 -1.56
C ALA A 221 5.93 -6.78 -2.76
N HIS A 222 6.28 -5.51 -2.59
CA HIS A 222 6.27 -4.52 -3.67
C HIS A 222 7.29 -4.86 -4.76
N ALA A 223 8.53 -5.17 -4.40
CA ALA A 223 9.56 -5.58 -5.36
C ALA A 223 9.14 -6.84 -6.14
N GLN A 224 8.56 -7.84 -5.45
CA GLN A 224 8.07 -9.05 -6.09
C GLN A 224 6.87 -8.79 -7.02
N LEU A 225 5.96 -7.90 -6.64
CA LEU A 225 4.84 -7.48 -7.51
C LEU A 225 5.34 -6.76 -8.75
N LEU A 226 6.31 -5.85 -8.60
CA LEU A 226 6.89 -5.14 -9.74
C LEU A 226 7.50 -6.12 -10.76
N GLU A 227 8.23 -7.12 -10.30
CA GLU A 227 8.80 -8.16 -11.15
C GLU A 227 7.70 -8.89 -11.93
N VAL A 228 6.74 -9.49 -11.21
CA VAL A 228 5.66 -10.28 -11.82
C VAL A 228 4.84 -9.45 -12.82
N LEU A 229 4.43 -8.24 -12.45
CA LEU A 229 3.60 -7.40 -13.31
C LEU A 229 4.33 -6.96 -14.57
N ARG A 230 5.64 -6.68 -14.49
CA ARG A 230 6.46 -6.37 -15.66
C ARG A 230 6.63 -7.59 -16.57
N THR A 231 6.85 -8.77 -16.00
CA THR A 231 6.92 -10.03 -16.77
C THR A 231 5.63 -10.29 -17.54
N MET A 232 4.47 -10.00 -16.94
CA MET A 232 3.15 -10.12 -17.56
C MET A 232 2.78 -8.96 -18.50
N ASN A 233 3.72 -8.06 -18.79
CA ASN A 233 3.53 -6.88 -19.64
C ASN A 233 2.44 -5.90 -19.14
N LEU A 234 2.20 -5.81 -17.82
CA LEU A 234 1.39 -4.74 -17.25
C LEU A 234 2.22 -3.46 -17.10
N ARG A 235 1.60 -2.32 -17.40
CA ARG A 235 2.28 -1.03 -17.38
C ARG A 235 2.18 -0.42 -15.98
N VAL A 236 3.14 -0.74 -15.13
CA VAL A 236 3.19 -0.19 -13.77
C VAL A 236 3.45 1.32 -13.83
N ILE A 237 2.53 2.08 -13.25
CA ILE A 237 2.63 3.53 -13.13
C ILE A 237 3.42 3.85 -11.86
N ASP A 238 4.53 4.56 -12.00
CA ASP A 238 5.34 5.05 -10.86
C ASP A 238 4.50 5.90 -9.91
N GLY A 239 4.94 6.34 -8.74
CA GLY A 239 4.16 7.27 -7.91
C GLY A 239 2.84 6.71 -7.33
N GLY A 240 2.64 5.39 -7.43
CA GLY A 240 1.67 4.67 -6.64
C GLY A 240 2.05 4.75 -5.18
N ALA A 241 1.29 5.55 -4.43
CA ALA A 241 1.46 5.87 -3.02
C ALA A 241 2.12 4.71 -2.22
N HIS A 242 3.45 4.81 -2.06
CA HIS A 242 4.31 3.72 -1.60
C HIS A 242 4.27 3.68 -0.07
N VAL A 243 3.52 2.73 0.46
CA VAL A 243 3.52 2.30 1.86
C VAL A 243 2.87 3.27 2.86
N PHE A 244 1.78 2.80 3.45
CA PHE A 244 1.13 3.45 4.58
C PHE A 244 1.13 2.56 5.80
N SER A 245 1.58 3.12 6.92
CA SER A 245 1.34 2.53 8.23
C SER A 245 -0.16 2.52 8.53
N ARG A 246 -0.64 1.44 9.16
CA ARG A 246 -2.02 1.34 9.69
C ARG A 246 -2.38 2.51 10.60
N ALA A 247 -1.40 3.19 11.22
CA ALA A 247 -1.63 4.39 12.03
C ALA A 247 -2.26 5.58 11.26
N LYS A 248 -2.20 5.56 9.92
CA LYS A 248 -2.81 6.57 9.04
C LYS A 248 -4.23 6.20 8.59
N LEU A 249 -4.78 5.11 9.14
CA LEU A 249 -6.16 4.68 8.96
C LEU A 249 -6.85 4.68 10.33
N ASP A 250 -8.08 5.19 10.42
CA ASP A 250 -8.86 5.10 11.65
C ASP A 250 -9.44 3.69 11.86
N ALA A 251 -10.19 3.50 12.95
CA ALA A 251 -10.85 2.23 13.27
C ALA A 251 -11.88 1.79 12.22
N SER A 252 -12.42 2.72 11.43
CA SER A 252 -13.33 2.45 10.30
C SER A 252 -12.58 2.14 8.99
N GLY A 253 -11.25 2.28 8.99
CA GLY A 253 -10.42 2.14 7.81
C GLY A 253 -10.42 3.38 6.90
N ALA A 254 -10.90 4.53 7.39
CA ALA A 254 -10.79 5.78 6.67
C ALA A 254 -9.39 6.37 6.83
N VAL A 255 -8.89 6.97 5.74
CA VAL A 255 -7.61 7.69 5.73
C VAL A 255 -7.73 8.93 6.62
N THR A 256 -6.82 9.06 7.58
CA THR A 256 -6.84 10.15 8.57
C THR A 256 -5.90 11.30 8.25
N THR A 257 -4.96 11.10 7.33
CA THR A 257 -3.92 12.08 7.01
C THR A 257 -4.11 12.68 5.63
N LEU A 258 -4.12 14.01 5.52
CA LEU A 258 -4.26 14.74 4.25
C LEU A 258 -3.19 14.35 3.23
N ASP A 259 -1.94 14.12 3.66
CA ASP A 259 -0.86 13.71 2.78
C ASP A 259 -1.14 12.37 2.07
N LEU A 260 -1.80 11.44 2.75
CA LEU A 260 -2.22 10.16 2.16
C LEU A 260 -3.33 10.36 1.13
N LEU A 261 -4.30 11.22 1.42
CA LEU A 261 -5.35 11.55 0.46
C LEU A 261 -4.77 12.21 -0.79
N ALA A 262 -3.85 13.16 -0.62
CA ALA A 262 -3.16 13.83 -1.72
C ALA A 262 -2.33 12.84 -2.56
N ALA A 263 -1.58 11.94 -1.91
CA ALA A 263 -0.81 10.91 -2.60
C ALA A 263 -1.68 9.91 -3.37
N LEU A 264 -2.82 9.49 -2.81
CA LEU A 264 -3.79 8.65 -3.51
C LEU A 264 -4.37 9.39 -4.72
N SER A 265 -4.87 10.60 -4.52
CA SER A 265 -5.46 11.40 -5.59
C SER A 265 -4.47 11.64 -6.74
N ALA A 266 -3.21 11.99 -6.43
CA ALA A 266 -2.15 12.16 -7.43
C ALA A 266 -1.80 10.85 -8.16
N GLY A 267 -1.77 9.71 -7.44
CA GLY A 267 -1.56 8.40 -8.04
C GLY A 267 -2.65 8.03 -9.05
N PHE A 268 -3.92 8.24 -8.68
CA PHE A 268 -5.06 7.99 -9.56
C PHE A 268 -5.15 8.97 -10.74
N ALA A 269 -4.79 10.24 -10.54
CA ALA A 269 -4.69 11.19 -11.65
C ALA A 269 -3.67 10.73 -12.70
N ARG A 270 -2.49 10.27 -12.27
CA ARG A 270 -1.48 9.72 -13.18
C ARG A 270 -1.88 8.40 -13.82
N LEU A 271 -2.66 7.57 -13.11
CA LEU A 271 -3.25 6.36 -13.69
C LEU A 271 -4.23 6.71 -14.82
N ALA A 272 -5.06 7.73 -14.61
CA ALA A 272 -6.00 8.23 -15.61
C ALA A 272 -5.28 8.87 -16.82
N GLU A 273 -4.22 9.65 -16.59
CA GLU A 273 -3.35 10.16 -17.66
C GLU A 273 -2.74 9.02 -18.48
N ALA A 274 -2.26 7.96 -17.83
CA ALA A 274 -1.73 6.79 -18.51
C ALA A 274 -2.78 6.10 -19.38
N CYS A 275 -4.04 6.01 -18.93
CA CYS A 275 -5.13 5.46 -19.73
C CYS A 275 -5.43 6.32 -20.97
N ALA A 276 -5.40 7.65 -20.81
CA ALA A 276 -5.64 8.59 -21.90
C ALA A 276 -4.49 8.60 -22.94
N ALA A 277 -3.26 8.35 -22.50
CA ALA A 277 -2.11 8.16 -23.38
C ALA A 277 -2.22 6.81 -24.12
N LYS A 278 -2.95 6.83 -25.25
CA LYS A 278 -3.00 5.69 -26.20
C LYS A 278 -1.60 5.17 -26.45
N GLN A 279 -1.45 3.85 -26.44
CA GLN A 279 -0.21 3.22 -26.83
C GLN A 279 0.09 3.53 -28.30
N PRO A 280 1.35 3.82 -28.66
CA PRO A 280 1.75 3.69 -30.06
C PRO A 280 1.45 2.24 -30.46
N SER A 281 0.63 2.07 -31.51
CA SER A 281 0.37 0.76 -32.10
C SER A 281 1.71 0.12 -32.45
N LEU A 282 1.96 -1.07 -31.89
CA LEU A 282 3.08 -1.94 -32.30
C LEU A 282 2.89 -2.42 -33.74
#